data_AF-Q53L63-F1
#
_entry.id   AF-Q53L63-F1
#
_cell.length_a   1.000
_cell.length_b   1.000
_cell.length_c   1.000
_cell.angle_alpha   90.00
_cell.angle_beta   90.00
_cell.angle_gamma   90.00
#
_symmetry.space_group_name_H-M   'P 1'
#
loop_
_entity.id
_entity.type
_entity.pdbx_description
1 polymer ?
#
loop_
_entity_poly.entity_id
_entity_poly.type
_entity_poly.pdbx_seq_one_letter_code
_entity_poly.pdbx_strand_id
1 'polypeptide(L)'
;MKIDRDFHMMKGDDEFSYAENSRIQRRAILTTRPMVEKAVREMGSDLHPQSMTIVDLGCSFGANTLLFVSDVITTICENAMAGSFYTRLFPSNSVHFFHSSMSVMWLSQVPENLDGSMNKGNVYIGATTPPMVTKLYQNQFEKDFLQFLRMRCKEIVPRGRMVLTLVGRRSKDVFDAGRTTIGFELLSQVLRTLVAEGRVEKEKLDSFNIPIYCASVDELKQLVCHNDLIDISDIQLFEMDGNCMDDPEPVEGPAAAQAIGQSTSATLIKGGDRVPYRKPFRGFYTR
;
A
#
# COMPACT_ATOMS: atom_id res chain seq x y z
N MET A 1 -19.26 5.21 2.83
CA MET A 1 -18.60 4.08 3.52
C MET A 1 -17.69 4.65 4.60
N LYS A 2 -17.77 4.17 5.85
CA LYS A 2 -16.84 4.57 6.92
C LYS A 2 -15.70 3.55 6.95
N ILE A 3 -14.52 3.92 6.47
CA ILE A 3 -13.42 2.97 6.20
C ILE A 3 -12.95 2.25 7.46
N ASP A 4 -12.82 2.98 8.55
CA ASP A 4 -12.38 2.47 9.86
C ASP A 4 -13.26 1.36 10.44
N ARG A 5 -14.53 1.30 10.04
CA ARG A 5 -15.51 0.32 10.54
C ARG A 5 -15.93 -0.69 9.48
N ASP A 6 -16.22 -0.22 8.27
CA ASP A 6 -16.87 -1.00 7.23
C ASP A 6 -15.85 -1.71 6.31
N PHE A 7 -14.61 -1.23 6.25
CA PHE A 7 -13.59 -1.78 5.37
C PHE A 7 -12.61 -2.66 6.14
N HIS A 8 -12.76 -3.98 5.99
CA HIS A 8 -11.86 -4.97 6.57
C HIS A 8 -11.78 -6.21 5.69
N MET A 9 -10.70 -6.98 5.85
CA MET A 9 -10.59 -8.28 5.18
C MET A 9 -11.62 -9.27 5.72
N MET A 10 -12.09 -10.18 4.87
CA MET A 10 -13.06 -11.19 5.27
C MET A 10 -12.44 -12.12 6.32
N LYS A 11 -13.10 -12.20 7.48
CA LYS A 11 -12.65 -13.02 8.62
C LYS A 11 -13.09 -14.47 8.44
N GLY A 12 -12.47 -15.35 9.22
CA GLY A 12 -12.76 -16.79 9.20
C GLY A 12 -11.62 -17.58 8.57
N ASP A 13 -11.82 -18.89 8.50
CA ASP A 13 -10.88 -19.86 7.93
C ASP A 13 -11.59 -20.73 6.86
N ASP A 14 -12.71 -20.24 6.32
CA ASP A 14 -13.44 -20.90 5.23
C ASP A 14 -12.90 -20.52 3.84
N GLU A 15 -13.44 -21.14 2.79
CA GLU A 15 -13.01 -20.93 1.41
C GLU A 15 -13.23 -19.50 0.89
N PHE A 16 -14.05 -18.68 1.56
CA PHE A 16 -14.29 -17.28 1.20
C PHE A 16 -13.43 -16.32 2.03
N SER A 17 -12.83 -16.81 3.11
CA SER A 17 -12.00 -16.01 4.01
C SER A 17 -10.77 -15.42 3.32
N TYR A 18 -10.25 -14.34 3.91
CA TYR A 18 -9.00 -13.75 3.44
C TYR A 18 -7.80 -14.67 3.68
N ALA A 19 -7.83 -15.51 4.71
CA ALA A 19 -6.75 -16.44 5.01
C ALA A 19 -6.49 -17.39 3.82
N GLU A 20 -7.55 -17.92 3.22
CA GLU A 20 -7.48 -18.83 2.06
C GLU A 20 -7.25 -18.10 0.72
N ASN A 21 -7.61 -16.82 0.62
CA ASN A 21 -7.59 -16.04 -0.63
C ASN A 21 -6.49 -14.96 -0.70
N SER A 22 -5.47 -15.02 0.16
CA SER A 22 -4.41 -13.98 0.26
C SER A 22 -3.06 -14.36 -0.36
N ARG A 23 -3.07 -15.21 -1.39
CA ARG A 23 -1.85 -15.72 -2.06
C ARG A 23 -1.00 -14.62 -2.72
N ILE A 24 -1.64 -13.60 -3.28
CA ILE A 24 -0.94 -12.45 -3.88
C ILE A 24 -0.17 -11.70 -2.80
N GLN A 25 -0.79 -11.43 -1.65
CA GLN A 25 -0.16 -10.73 -0.55
C GLN A 25 0.98 -11.58 0.06
N ARG A 26 0.79 -12.89 0.16
CA ARG A 26 1.84 -13.84 0.54
C ARG A 26 3.05 -13.74 -0.39
N ARG A 27 2.83 -13.73 -1.70
CA ARG A 27 3.91 -13.60 -2.69
C ARG A 27 4.65 -12.28 -2.52
N ALA A 28 3.95 -11.18 -2.28
CA ALA A 28 4.59 -9.88 -2.08
C ALA A 28 5.50 -9.86 -0.85
N ILE A 29 5.05 -10.46 0.26
CA ILE A 29 5.87 -10.63 1.47
C ILE A 29 7.14 -11.45 1.15
N LEU A 30 6.99 -12.58 0.46
CA LEU A 30 8.13 -13.42 0.09
C LEU A 30 9.10 -12.74 -0.89
N THR A 31 8.60 -12.01 -1.88
CA THR A 31 9.42 -11.28 -2.86
C THR A 31 10.21 -10.16 -2.19
N THR A 32 9.64 -9.50 -1.18
CA THR A 32 10.27 -8.36 -0.49
C THR A 32 11.04 -8.76 0.77
N ARG A 33 10.99 -10.03 1.16
CA ARG A 33 11.75 -10.61 2.28
C ARG A 33 13.23 -10.19 2.29
N PRO A 34 13.99 -10.22 1.17
CA PRO A 34 15.39 -9.80 1.18
C PRO A 34 15.58 -8.33 1.59
N MET A 35 14.62 -7.45 1.24
CA MET A 35 14.66 -6.04 1.65
C MET A 35 14.41 -5.89 3.16
N VAL A 36 13.47 -6.67 3.70
CA VAL A 36 13.20 -6.72 5.14
C VAL A 36 14.42 -7.22 5.91
N GLU A 37 14.99 -8.37 5.50
CA GLU A 37 16.18 -8.94 6.15
C GLU A 37 17.37 -7.99 6.10
N LYS A 38 17.60 -7.34 4.96
CA LYS A 38 18.64 -6.32 4.82
C LYS A 38 18.40 -5.14 5.76
N ALA A 39 17.17 -4.60 5.80
CA ALA A 39 16.84 -3.46 6.65
C ALA A 39 16.98 -3.79 8.14
N VAL A 40 16.53 -4.96 8.58
CA VAL A 40 16.69 -5.43 9.97
C VAL A 40 18.15 -5.61 10.33
N ARG A 41 18.96 -6.21 9.43
CA ARG A 41 20.40 -6.41 9.65
C ARG A 41 21.14 -5.09 9.77
N GLU A 42 20.91 -4.15 8.86
CA GLU A 42 21.55 -2.83 8.90
C GLU A 42 21.10 -2.04 10.13
N MET A 43 19.82 -2.10 10.50
CA MET A 43 19.32 -1.49 11.74
C MET A 43 19.97 -2.10 13.00
N GLY A 44 20.13 -3.42 13.05
CA GLY A 44 20.80 -4.12 14.16
C GLY A 44 22.24 -3.65 14.34
N SER A 45 22.98 -3.53 13.22
CA SER A 45 24.34 -2.97 13.20
C SER A 45 24.38 -1.47 13.53
N ASP A 46 23.33 -0.71 13.21
CA ASP A 46 23.28 0.72 13.45
C ASP A 46 22.99 1.05 14.93
N LEU A 47 22.03 0.33 15.53
CA LEU A 47 21.45 0.64 16.83
C LEU A 47 22.01 -0.20 17.98
N HIS A 48 22.53 -1.41 17.71
CA HIS A 48 22.93 -2.40 18.73
C HIS A 48 21.92 -2.53 19.90
N PRO A 49 20.61 -2.70 19.62
CA PRO A 49 19.60 -2.66 20.66
C PRO A 49 19.65 -3.92 21.53
N GLN A 50 19.47 -3.77 22.84
CA GLN A 50 19.27 -4.93 23.74
C GLN A 50 17.93 -5.65 23.47
N SER A 51 16.93 -4.91 23.01
CA SER A 51 15.61 -5.42 22.62
C SER A 51 15.05 -4.58 21.48
N MET A 52 14.31 -5.20 20.55
CA MET A 52 13.68 -4.50 19.44
C MET A 52 12.15 -4.55 19.53
N THR A 53 11.52 -3.44 19.17
CA THR A 53 10.09 -3.33 18.96
C THR A 53 9.84 -3.27 17.47
N ILE A 54 9.21 -4.32 16.94
CA ILE A 54 8.82 -4.45 15.54
C ILE A 54 7.30 -4.39 15.45
N VAL A 55 6.79 -3.69 14.45
CA VAL A 55 5.36 -3.50 14.25
C VAL A 55 5.01 -3.81 12.80
N ASP A 56 4.01 -4.66 12.61
CA ASP A 56 3.38 -4.91 11.31
C ASP A 56 2.08 -4.11 11.17
N LEU A 57 2.01 -3.21 10.20
CA LEU A 57 0.90 -2.29 9.98
C LEU A 57 -0.03 -2.81 8.88
N GLY A 58 -1.29 -3.04 9.26
CA GLY A 58 -2.27 -3.65 8.37
C GLY A 58 -2.04 -5.16 8.22
N CYS A 59 -1.71 -5.83 9.32
CA CYS A 59 -1.36 -7.24 9.37
C CYS A 59 -2.47 -8.21 8.90
N SER A 60 -3.73 -7.75 8.85
CA SER A 60 -4.90 -8.57 8.51
C SER A 60 -5.04 -9.81 9.43
N PHE A 61 -5.72 -10.85 8.95
CA PHE A 61 -5.89 -12.14 9.60
C PHE A 61 -5.22 -13.24 8.77
N GLY A 62 -4.75 -14.30 9.43
CA GLY A 62 -4.20 -15.50 8.78
C GLY A 62 -2.67 -15.58 8.75
N ALA A 63 -2.16 -16.60 8.07
CA ALA A 63 -0.74 -16.99 8.13
C ALA A 63 0.24 -15.93 7.59
N ASN A 64 -0.21 -14.99 6.76
CA ASN A 64 0.65 -13.94 6.20
C ASN A 64 1.26 -13.04 7.28
N THR A 65 0.51 -12.71 8.34
CA THR A 65 1.02 -11.99 9.51
C THR A 65 2.16 -12.78 10.16
N LEU A 66 1.97 -14.09 10.31
CA LEU A 66 2.93 -14.98 10.96
C LEU A 66 4.18 -15.22 10.12
N LEU A 67 4.12 -15.10 8.79
CA LEU A 67 5.31 -15.18 7.93
C LEU A 67 6.30 -14.06 8.24
N PHE A 68 5.81 -12.82 8.37
CA PHE A 68 6.66 -11.70 8.76
C PHE A 68 7.20 -11.87 10.19
N VAL A 69 6.34 -12.24 11.15
CA VAL A 69 6.71 -12.40 12.56
C VAL A 69 7.74 -13.54 12.75
N SER A 70 7.55 -14.68 12.07
CA SER A 70 8.48 -15.81 12.08
C SER A 70 9.83 -15.48 11.43
N ASP A 71 9.84 -14.61 10.42
CA ASP A 71 11.06 -14.22 9.72
C ASP A 71 11.86 -13.14 10.47
N VAL A 72 11.22 -12.33 11.31
CA VAL A 72 11.89 -11.22 12.00
C VAL A 72 12.41 -11.57 13.40
N ILE A 73 11.78 -12.43 14.22
CA ILE A 73 12.35 -12.97 15.50
C ILE A 73 11.48 -14.11 16.07
N THR A 74 12.10 -15.22 16.46
CA THR A 74 11.50 -16.41 17.12
C THR A 74 11.05 -16.18 18.58
N THR A 75 10.83 -14.94 19.02
CA THR A 75 10.44 -14.63 20.40
C THR A 75 9.72 -13.27 20.47
N ILE A 76 8.41 -13.24 20.21
CA ILE A 76 7.60 -12.02 20.35
C ILE A 76 6.45 -12.29 21.33
N CYS A 77 6.31 -11.43 22.35
CA CYS A 77 5.06 -11.25 23.06
C CYS A 77 4.08 -10.55 22.11
N GLU A 78 3.11 -11.28 21.57
CA GLU A 78 2.12 -10.75 20.64
C GLU A 78 1.18 -9.78 21.38
N ASN A 79 1.29 -8.48 21.07
CA ASN A 79 0.31 -7.48 21.49
C ASN A 79 -0.38 -6.94 20.23
N ALA A 80 -1.67 -7.23 20.08
CA ALA A 80 -2.48 -6.69 19.00
C ALA A 80 -3.01 -5.30 19.36
N MET A 81 -2.90 -4.34 18.43
CA MET A 81 -3.51 -3.02 18.57
C MET A 81 -4.44 -2.74 17.40
N ALA A 82 -5.66 -2.32 17.72
CA ALA A 82 -6.64 -1.87 16.72
C ALA A 82 -6.58 -0.35 16.58
N GLY A 83 -6.58 0.15 15.34
CA GLY A 83 -6.61 1.58 15.05
C GLY A 83 -6.12 1.90 13.64
N SER A 84 -6.53 3.07 13.13
CA SER A 84 -6.05 3.56 11.84
C SER A 84 -4.58 3.98 11.94
N PHE A 85 -3.73 3.47 11.05
CA PHE A 85 -2.34 3.88 10.95
C PHE A 85 -2.17 5.31 10.41
N TYR A 86 -3.23 6.01 10.02
CA TYR A 86 -3.22 7.45 9.77
C TYR A 86 -3.28 8.30 11.05
N THR A 87 -3.41 7.64 12.21
CA THR A 87 -3.34 8.25 13.54
C THR A 87 -2.11 7.76 14.29
N ARG A 88 -1.86 8.35 15.47
CA ARG A 88 -0.80 7.92 16.35
C ARG A 88 -1.22 6.63 17.07
N LEU A 89 -0.39 5.60 16.99
CA LEU A 89 -0.59 4.29 17.58
C LEU A 89 0.39 4.02 18.74
N PHE A 90 1.57 4.63 18.71
CA PHE A 90 2.64 4.33 19.68
C PHE A 90 3.18 5.60 20.38
N PRO A 91 3.81 5.45 21.57
CA PRO A 91 4.61 6.50 22.16
C PRO A 91 5.75 6.96 21.23
N SER A 92 6.27 8.16 21.45
CA SER A 92 7.35 8.68 20.61
C SER A 92 8.63 7.89 20.81
N ASN A 93 9.38 7.66 19.73
CA ASN A 93 10.67 6.94 19.76
C ASN A 93 10.58 5.58 20.50
N SER A 94 9.53 4.80 20.25
CA SER A 94 9.30 3.50 20.88
C SER A 94 9.39 2.32 19.90
N VAL A 95 9.30 2.57 18.60
CA VAL A 95 9.33 1.52 17.57
C VAL A 95 10.68 1.54 16.86
N HIS A 96 11.30 0.37 16.71
CA HIS A 96 12.57 0.22 16.02
C HIS A 96 12.34 -0.02 14.53
N PHE A 97 11.39 -0.89 14.21
CA PHE A 97 11.10 -1.32 12.86
C PHE A 97 9.60 -1.32 12.57
N PHE A 98 9.18 -0.64 11.50
CA PHE A 98 7.84 -0.82 10.94
C PHE A 98 7.91 -1.66 9.68
N HIS A 99 6.97 -2.58 9.55
CA HIS A 99 6.66 -3.25 8.31
C HIS A 99 5.22 -2.93 7.92
N SER A 100 4.98 -2.87 6.62
CA SER A 100 3.64 -2.72 6.08
C SER A 100 3.65 -3.33 4.69
N SER A 101 2.79 -4.32 4.47
CA SER A 101 2.62 -4.93 3.15
C SER A 101 1.16 -4.90 2.74
N MET A 102 0.90 -4.37 1.55
CA MET A 102 -0.41 -4.35 0.92
C MET A 102 -1.51 -3.65 1.73
N SER A 103 -1.16 -2.63 2.50
CA SER A 103 -2.11 -1.88 3.33
C SER A 103 -2.13 -0.35 3.10
N VAL A 104 -0.98 0.29 2.86
CA VAL A 104 -0.87 1.76 2.79
C VAL A 104 -1.53 2.38 1.53
N MET A 105 -1.86 1.58 0.51
CA MET A 105 -2.60 2.04 -0.66
C MET A 105 -4.10 2.29 -0.38
N TRP A 106 -4.64 1.76 0.73
CA TRP A 106 -6.02 1.99 1.13
C TRP A 106 -6.14 3.36 1.80
N LEU A 107 -6.88 4.26 1.17
CA LEU A 107 -7.09 5.62 1.63
C LEU A 107 -7.89 5.65 2.93
N SER A 108 -7.70 6.71 3.72
CA SER A 108 -8.44 6.92 4.97
C SER A 108 -9.95 7.10 4.76
N GLN A 109 -10.32 7.53 3.55
CA GLN A 109 -11.70 7.73 3.10
C GLN A 109 -11.75 7.73 1.57
N VAL A 110 -12.97 7.57 1.03
CA VAL A 110 -13.25 7.99 -0.35
C VAL A 110 -12.86 9.48 -0.47
N PRO A 111 -12.26 9.94 -1.58
CA PRO A 111 -11.76 11.31 -1.68
C PRO A 111 -12.81 12.35 -1.26
N GLU A 112 -12.43 13.26 -0.36
CA GLU A 112 -13.34 14.15 0.39
C GLU A 112 -14.32 14.96 -0.47
N ASN A 113 -13.94 15.30 -1.71
CA ASN A 113 -14.75 16.09 -2.64
C ASN A 113 -15.27 15.26 -3.84
N LEU A 114 -15.25 13.93 -3.75
CA LEU A 114 -15.78 13.06 -4.79
C LEU A 114 -17.27 12.85 -4.57
N ASP A 115 -18.08 13.49 -5.40
CA ASP A 115 -19.50 13.19 -5.50
C ASP A 115 -19.72 11.97 -6.42
N GLY A 116 -20.71 11.13 -6.11
CA GLY A 116 -21.05 9.94 -6.90
C GLY A 116 -21.39 10.27 -8.35
N SER A 117 -21.94 11.46 -8.60
CA SER A 117 -22.22 11.90 -9.96
C SER A 117 -20.98 12.18 -10.81
N MET A 118 -19.78 12.23 -10.21
CA MET A 118 -18.52 12.53 -10.91
C MET A 118 -17.85 11.30 -11.53
N ASN A 119 -18.08 10.10 -11.00
CA ASN A 119 -17.46 8.85 -11.47
C ASN A 119 -18.51 7.82 -11.95
N LYS A 120 -19.55 8.30 -12.65
CA LYS A 120 -20.71 7.49 -13.04
C LYS A 120 -20.32 6.18 -13.74
N GLY A 121 -20.97 5.11 -13.31
CA GLY A 121 -20.77 3.77 -13.85
C GLY A 121 -19.42 3.13 -13.53
N ASN A 122 -18.57 3.75 -12.71
CA ASN A 122 -17.27 3.21 -12.30
C ASN A 122 -17.13 3.19 -10.79
N VAL A 123 -16.45 2.17 -10.26
CA VAL A 123 -16.17 2.07 -8.81
C VAL A 123 -14.79 2.58 -8.43
N TYR A 124 -13.93 2.87 -9.41
CA TYR A 124 -12.57 3.39 -9.23
C TYR A 124 -12.15 4.18 -10.49
N ILE A 125 -10.87 4.56 -10.60
CA ILE A 125 -10.28 5.14 -11.79
C ILE A 125 -10.29 4.09 -12.91
N GLY A 126 -11.08 4.37 -13.96
CA GLY A 126 -11.19 3.57 -15.17
C GLY A 126 -11.11 4.42 -16.43
N ALA A 127 -11.29 3.80 -17.60
CA ALA A 127 -11.07 4.43 -18.90
C ALA A 127 -12.00 5.64 -19.17
N THR A 128 -13.16 5.69 -18.51
CA THR A 128 -14.15 6.78 -18.66
C THR A 128 -14.13 7.77 -17.50
N THR A 129 -13.25 7.59 -16.51
CA THR A 129 -13.16 8.46 -15.33
C THR A 129 -12.61 9.84 -15.72
N PRO A 130 -13.29 10.94 -15.37
CA PRO A 130 -12.79 12.28 -15.67
C PRO A 130 -11.46 12.59 -14.96
N PRO A 131 -10.53 13.36 -15.58
CA PRO A 131 -9.26 13.72 -14.96
C PRO A 131 -9.37 14.44 -13.60
N MET A 132 -10.47 15.16 -13.36
CA MET A 132 -10.72 15.78 -12.06
C MET A 132 -10.84 14.73 -10.95
N VAL A 133 -11.51 13.60 -11.22
CA VAL A 133 -11.68 12.51 -10.26
C VAL A 133 -10.33 11.87 -9.95
N THR A 134 -9.49 11.61 -10.96
CA THR A 134 -8.16 11.05 -10.72
C THR A 134 -7.29 11.97 -9.86
N LYS A 135 -7.43 13.29 -10.04
CA LYS A 135 -6.76 14.28 -9.18
C LYS A 135 -7.27 14.25 -7.74
N LEU A 136 -8.56 14.03 -7.51
CA LEU A 136 -9.12 13.87 -6.15
C LEU A 136 -8.52 12.64 -5.44
N TYR A 137 -8.42 11.51 -6.13
CA TYR A 137 -7.75 10.31 -5.59
C TYR A 137 -6.28 10.57 -5.27
N GLN A 138 -5.54 11.22 -6.18
CA GLN A 138 -4.14 11.57 -5.96
C GLN A 138 -3.96 12.48 -4.74
N ASN A 139 -4.78 13.54 -4.62
CA ASN A 139 -4.71 14.47 -3.49
C ASN A 139 -5.05 13.80 -2.15
N GLN A 140 -6.04 12.88 -2.15
CA GLN A 140 -6.39 12.11 -0.97
C GLN A 140 -5.23 11.19 -0.55
N PHE A 141 -4.60 10.49 -1.50
CA PHE A 141 -3.42 9.66 -1.23
C PHE A 141 -2.26 10.48 -0.67
N GLU A 142 -1.95 11.64 -1.27
CA GLU A 142 -0.90 12.54 -0.79
C GLU A 142 -1.15 12.97 0.67
N LYS A 143 -2.38 13.43 0.97
CA LYS A 143 -2.80 13.81 2.32
C LYS A 143 -2.60 12.65 3.32
N ASP A 144 -3.08 11.46 2.95
CA ASP A 144 -3.05 10.28 3.79
C ASP A 144 -1.62 9.76 4.00
N PHE A 145 -0.82 9.68 2.94
CA PHE A 145 0.55 9.18 3.00
C PHE A 145 1.47 10.13 3.78
N LEU A 146 1.35 11.45 3.57
CA LEU A 146 2.09 12.44 4.37
C LEU A 146 1.72 12.37 5.84
N GLN A 147 0.43 12.20 6.14
CA GLN A 147 -0.05 12.03 7.51
C GLN A 147 0.48 10.72 8.13
N PHE A 148 0.48 9.61 7.38
CA PHE A 148 1.10 8.36 7.79
C PHE A 148 2.58 8.54 8.14
N LEU A 149 3.37 9.13 7.24
CA LEU A 149 4.79 9.41 7.48
C LEU A 149 4.99 10.30 8.71
N ARG A 150 4.14 11.33 8.88
CA ARG A 150 4.20 12.22 10.04
C ARG A 150 3.97 11.49 11.36
N MET A 151 3.00 10.56 11.41
CA MET A 151 2.75 9.77 12.62
C MET A 151 3.89 8.79 12.88
N ARG A 152 4.30 8.01 11.87
CA ARG A 152 5.39 7.03 11.99
C ARG A 152 6.72 7.67 12.36
N CYS A 153 7.02 8.85 11.82
CA CYS A 153 8.22 9.60 12.16
C CYS A 153 8.31 9.97 13.65
N LYS A 154 7.17 10.23 14.31
CA LYS A 154 7.15 10.52 15.76
C LYS A 154 7.42 9.26 16.58
N GLU A 155 6.93 8.12 16.11
CA GLU A 155 6.93 6.85 16.84
C GLU A 155 8.23 6.06 16.67
N ILE A 156 8.85 6.15 15.49
CA ILE A 156 10.08 5.44 15.19
C ILE A 156 11.28 6.10 15.88
N VAL A 157 12.18 5.28 16.43
CA VAL A 157 13.44 5.76 17.03
C VAL A 157 14.34 6.41 15.96
N PRO A 158 15.24 7.34 16.32
CA PRO A 158 16.28 7.82 15.40
C PRO A 158 17.08 6.65 14.81
N ARG A 159 17.35 6.67 13.50
CA ARG A 159 17.95 5.55 12.73
C ARG A 159 17.14 4.25 12.69
N GLY A 160 15.92 4.25 13.22
CA GLY A 160 14.96 3.17 12.98
C GLY A 160 14.52 3.14 11.52
N ARG A 161 13.99 1.99 11.09
CA ARG A 161 13.69 1.72 9.68
C ARG A 161 12.25 1.28 9.45
N MET A 162 11.76 1.51 8.24
CA MET A 162 10.46 1.00 7.81
C MET A 162 10.57 0.36 6.43
N VAL A 163 9.92 -0.79 6.23
CA VAL A 163 9.76 -1.38 4.90
C VAL A 163 8.29 -1.33 4.54
N LEU A 164 7.97 -0.60 3.47
CA LEU A 164 6.62 -0.42 2.97
C LEU A 164 6.50 -1.08 1.61
N THR A 165 5.59 -2.03 1.47
CA THR A 165 5.24 -2.67 0.20
C THR A 165 3.79 -2.35 -0.12
N LEU A 166 3.53 -1.77 -1.28
CA LEU A 166 2.18 -1.41 -1.72
C LEU A 166 1.99 -1.71 -3.20
N VAL A 167 0.73 -1.92 -3.60
CA VAL A 167 0.36 -1.91 -5.01
C VAL A 167 0.69 -0.53 -5.57
N GLY A 168 1.39 -0.53 -6.70
CA GLY A 168 1.84 0.69 -7.35
C GLY A 168 1.67 0.60 -8.86
N ARG A 169 2.28 1.56 -9.55
CA ARG A 169 2.31 1.60 -11.02
C ARG A 169 3.67 2.03 -11.53
N ARG A 170 4.08 1.46 -12.66
CA ARG A 170 5.26 1.88 -13.43
C ARG A 170 4.91 3.05 -14.34
N SER A 171 3.72 3.00 -14.95
CA SER A 171 3.29 4.05 -15.87
C SER A 171 3.20 5.38 -15.14
N LYS A 172 3.52 6.47 -15.84
CA LYS A 172 3.25 7.83 -15.35
C LYS A 172 1.76 8.17 -15.46
N ASP A 173 1.06 7.50 -16.37
CA ASP A 173 -0.37 7.62 -16.51
C ASP A 173 -1.08 6.93 -15.34
N VAL A 174 -1.97 7.65 -14.66
CA VAL A 174 -2.75 7.15 -13.53
C VAL A 174 -3.81 6.14 -13.97
N PHE A 175 -4.20 6.16 -15.24
CA PHE A 175 -5.13 5.19 -15.81
C PHE A 175 -4.47 3.82 -16.02
N ASP A 176 -3.15 3.74 -16.05
CA ASP A 176 -2.40 2.49 -16.26
C ASP A 176 -1.69 2.03 -14.97
N ALA A 177 -2.44 1.34 -14.11
CA ALA A 177 -1.94 0.64 -12.93
C ALA A 177 -1.93 -0.89 -13.10
N GLY A 178 -1.79 -1.36 -14.35
CA GLY A 178 -1.75 -2.78 -14.69
C GLY A 178 -2.97 -3.55 -14.21
N ARG A 179 -2.74 -4.69 -13.54
CA ARG A 179 -3.81 -5.60 -13.07
C ARG A 179 -4.85 -4.92 -12.18
N THR A 180 -4.47 -3.90 -11.41
CA THR A 180 -5.40 -3.23 -10.48
C THR A 180 -6.46 -2.43 -11.24
N THR A 181 -6.06 -1.64 -12.25
CA THR A 181 -7.02 -0.93 -13.11
C THR A 181 -7.96 -1.93 -13.78
N ILE A 182 -7.40 -3.00 -14.34
CA ILE A 182 -8.19 -4.01 -15.07
C ILE A 182 -9.20 -4.71 -14.14
N GLY A 183 -8.78 -5.08 -12.93
CA GLY A 183 -9.67 -5.71 -11.95
C GLY A 183 -10.87 -4.84 -11.58
N PHE A 184 -10.65 -3.54 -11.31
CA PHE A 184 -11.73 -2.63 -10.98
C PHE A 184 -12.57 -2.19 -12.18
N GLU A 185 -12.01 -2.15 -13.38
CA GLU A 185 -12.77 -1.93 -14.62
C GLU A 185 -13.73 -3.11 -14.87
N LEU A 186 -13.25 -4.36 -14.73
CA LEU A 186 -14.10 -5.55 -14.84
C LEU A 186 -15.22 -5.55 -13.78
N LEU A 187 -14.90 -5.18 -12.54
CA LEU A 187 -15.91 -5.03 -11.49
C LEU A 187 -16.95 -3.96 -11.86
N SER A 188 -16.51 -2.82 -12.41
CA SER A 188 -17.40 -1.76 -12.89
C SER A 188 -18.31 -2.27 -14.01
N GLN A 189 -17.77 -3.04 -14.97
CA GLN A 189 -18.54 -3.65 -16.05
C GLN A 189 -19.62 -4.60 -15.54
N VAL A 190 -19.27 -5.51 -14.61
CA VAL A 190 -20.23 -6.44 -14.01
C VAL A 190 -21.35 -5.67 -13.30
N LEU A 191 -21.02 -4.62 -12.53
CA LEU A 191 -22.02 -3.82 -11.85
C LEU A 191 -22.93 -3.06 -12.83
N ARG A 192 -22.38 -2.54 -13.95
CA ARG A 192 -23.19 -1.93 -15.02
C ARG A 192 -24.18 -2.93 -15.63
N THR A 193 -23.77 -4.18 -15.84
CA THR A 193 -24.67 -5.25 -16.31
C THR A 193 -25.78 -5.52 -15.28
N LEU A 194 -25.45 -5.62 -14.00
CA LEU A 194 -26.44 -5.82 -12.94
C LEU A 194 -27.43 -4.65 -12.81
N VAL A 195 -26.99 -3.42 -13.10
CA VAL A 195 -27.89 -2.25 -13.21
C VAL A 195 -28.83 -2.39 -14.40
N ALA A 196 -28.32 -2.81 -15.56
CA ALA A 196 -29.14 -3.02 -16.76
C ALA A 196 -30.19 -4.13 -16.56
N GLU A 197 -29.86 -5.16 -15.78
CA GLU A 197 -30.79 -6.23 -15.37
C GLU A 197 -31.77 -5.82 -14.26
N GLY A 198 -31.67 -4.60 -13.71
CA GLY A 198 -32.50 -4.12 -12.61
C GLY A 198 -32.19 -4.77 -11.25
N ARG A 199 -31.04 -5.44 -11.12
CA ARG A 199 -30.60 -6.10 -9.87
C ARG A 199 -29.87 -5.16 -8.92
N VAL A 200 -29.35 -4.05 -9.44
CA VAL A 200 -28.67 -2.99 -8.67
C VAL A 200 -29.25 -1.64 -9.09
N GLU A 201 -29.55 -0.77 -8.13
CA GLU A 201 -29.97 0.60 -8.41
C GLU A 201 -28.80 1.39 -9.00
N LYS A 202 -29.03 2.15 -10.07
CA LYS A 202 -27.99 2.91 -10.76
C LYS A 202 -27.32 3.92 -9.82
N GLU A 203 -28.09 4.55 -8.95
CA GLU A 203 -27.65 5.54 -7.97
C GLU A 203 -26.68 4.92 -6.95
N LYS A 204 -26.84 3.63 -6.62
CA LYS A 204 -25.91 2.89 -5.75
C LYS A 204 -24.58 2.61 -6.43
N LEU A 205 -24.58 2.28 -7.71
CA LEU A 205 -23.34 2.15 -8.49
C LEU A 205 -22.62 3.50 -8.58
N ASP A 206 -23.33 4.54 -9.02
CA ASP A 206 -22.73 5.86 -9.24
C ASP A 206 -22.14 6.44 -7.93
N SER A 207 -22.78 6.19 -6.78
CA SER A 207 -22.27 6.65 -5.47
C SER A 207 -21.18 5.77 -4.83
N PHE A 208 -20.92 4.57 -5.36
CA PHE A 208 -19.96 3.64 -4.78
C PHE A 208 -18.57 3.81 -5.38
N ASN A 209 -17.60 4.18 -4.53
CA ASN A 209 -16.21 4.40 -4.93
C ASN A 209 -15.26 3.70 -3.96
N ILE A 210 -14.24 3.03 -4.50
CA ILE A 210 -13.27 2.24 -3.74
C ILE A 210 -12.10 3.12 -3.32
N PRO A 211 -11.80 3.23 -2.01
CA PRO A 211 -10.80 4.13 -1.45
C PRO A 211 -9.39 3.55 -1.59
N ILE A 212 -8.92 3.35 -2.82
CA ILE A 212 -7.57 2.86 -3.10
C ILE A 212 -6.84 3.82 -4.02
N TYR A 213 -5.51 3.90 -3.93
CA TYR A 213 -4.70 4.61 -4.91
C TYR A 213 -3.40 3.88 -5.21
N CYS A 214 -3.11 3.66 -6.49
CA CYS A 214 -1.88 3.04 -6.96
C CYS A 214 -0.84 4.11 -7.30
N ALA A 215 0.02 4.43 -6.33
CA ALA A 215 1.06 5.43 -6.53
C ALA A 215 2.20 4.91 -7.42
N SER A 216 2.78 5.81 -8.20
CA SER A 216 4.04 5.57 -8.92
C SER A 216 5.24 5.69 -7.99
N VAL A 217 6.37 5.12 -8.41
CA VAL A 217 7.66 5.29 -7.72
C VAL A 217 8.04 6.77 -7.60
N ASP A 218 7.77 7.57 -8.64
CA ASP A 218 8.10 8.99 -8.66
C ASP A 218 7.26 9.79 -7.64
N GLU A 219 5.97 9.49 -7.52
CA GLU A 219 5.10 10.10 -6.50
C GLU A 219 5.57 9.75 -5.09
N LEU A 220 5.87 8.48 -4.82
CA LEU A 220 6.37 8.06 -3.51
C LEU A 220 7.69 8.76 -3.16
N LYS A 221 8.63 8.86 -4.12
CA LYS A 221 9.88 9.60 -3.94
C LYS A 221 9.61 11.08 -3.64
N GLN A 222 8.74 11.73 -4.39
CA GLN A 222 8.38 13.12 -4.17
C GLN A 222 7.79 13.32 -2.77
N LEU A 223 6.82 12.49 -2.36
CA LEU A 223 6.17 12.63 -1.05
C LEU A 223 7.14 12.41 0.12
N VAL A 224 8.07 11.46 0.01
CA VAL A 224 9.10 11.27 1.04
C VAL A 224 10.11 12.43 1.03
N CYS A 225 10.50 12.95 -0.14
CA CYS A 225 11.40 14.12 -0.21
C CYS A 225 10.82 15.39 0.42
N HIS A 226 9.50 15.52 0.57
CA HIS A 226 8.90 16.62 1.33
C HIS A 226 9.01 16.46 2.85
N ASN A 227 9.51 15.31 3.33
CA ASN A 227 9.71 15.02 4.74
C ASN A 227 11.20 15.11 5.11
N ASP A 228 11.59 16.12 5.88
CA ASP A 228 13.00 16.33 6.28
C ASP A 228 13.54 15.30 7.29
N LEU A 229 12.70 14.39 7.80
CA LEU A 229 13.05 13.48 8.90
C LEU A 229 13.19 12.02 8.44
N ILE A 230 12.71 11.67 7.25
CA ILE A 230 12.73 10.31 6.72
C ILE A 230 13.32 10.32 5.32
N ASP A 231 14.32 9.47 5.10
CA ASP A 231 14.95 9.25 3.80
C ASP A 231 14.58 7.89 3.22
N ILE A 232 14.61 7.77 1.90
CA ILE A 232 14.53 6.49 1.19
C ILE A 232 15.94 5.90 1.08
N SER A 233 16.17 4.75 1.72
CA SER A 233 17.44 4.02 1.59
C SER A 233 17.44 3.05 0.39
N ASP A 234 16.29 2.50 0.05
CA ASP A 234 16.11 1.60 -1.08
C ASP A 234 14.66 1.68 -1.59
N ILE A 235 14.45 1.58 -2.91
CA ILE A 235 13.11 1.54 -3.50
C ILE A 235 13.14 0.74 -4.80
N GLN A 236 12.25 -0.24 -4.90
CA GLN A 236 12.19 -1.19 -5.98
C GLN A 236 10.76 -1.37 -6.45
N LEU A 237 10.55 -1.34 -7.75
CA LEU A 237 9.30 -1.76 -8.38
C LEU A 237 9.48 -3.18 -8.89
N PHE A 238 8.55 -4.04 -8.52
CA PHE A 238 8.53 -5.43 -8.95
C PHE A 238 7.16 -5.81 -9.50
N GLU A 239 7.19 -6.85 -10.31
CA GLU A 239 6.06 -7.38 -11.02
C GLU A 239 5.59 -8.66 -10.33
N MET A 240 4.28 -8.81 -10.25
CA MET A 240 3.61 -9.95 -9.67
C MET A 240 2.84 -10.65 -10.78
N ASP A 241 3.35 -11.80 -11.19
CA ASP A 241 2.68 -12.60 -12.21
C ASP A 241 1.32 -13.08 -11.70
N GLY A 242 0.40 -13.13 -12.63
CA GLY A 242 -1.01 -13.30 -12.39
C GLY A 242 -1.49 -14.74 -12.34
N ASN A 243 -0.63 -15.71 -12.65
CA ASN A 243 -0.90 -17.14 -12.48
C ASN A 243 -0.99 -17.47 -10.98
N CYS A 244 -2.15 -17.15 -10.43
CA CYS A 244 -2.58 -17.52 -9.09
C CYS A 244 -3.23 -18.92 -9.06
N MET A 245 -3.39 -19.55 -10.23
CA MET A 245 -3.84 -20.92 -10.38
C MET A 245 -2.59 -21.79 -10.52
N ASP A 246 -2.28 -22.58 -9.49
CA ASP A 246 -1.44 -23.78 -9.63
C ASP A 246 -2.26 -24.94 -10.26
N ASP A 247 -3.42 -24.65 -10.87
CA ASP A 247 -4.16 -25.60 -11.69
C ASP A 247 -3.68 -25.53 -13.15
N PRO A 248 -3.42 -26.68 -13.80
CA PRO A 248 -2.86 -26.76 -15.15
C PRO A 248 -3.88 -26.46 -16.26
N GLU A 249 -5.02 -25.83 -15.97
CA GLU A 249 -6.00 -25.49 -17.00
C GLU A 249 -5.75 -24.09 -17.58
N PRO A 250 -5.44 -23.99 -18.89
CA PRO A 250 -5.27 -22.70 -19.54
C PRO A 250 -6.64 -22.00 -19.60
N VAL A 251 -6.75 -20.85 -18.94
CA VAL A 251 -7.85 -19.92 -19.21
C VAL A 251 -7.58 -19.31 -20.59
N GLU A 252 -8.09 -19.97 -21.63
CA GLU A 252 -8.00 -19.48 -23.01
C GLU A 252 -8.86 -18.22 -23.18
N GLY A 253 -8.18 -17.07 -23.30
CA GLY A 253 -8.80 -15.81 -23.70
C GLY A 253 -7.74 -14.71 -23.85
N PRO A 254 -7.75 -13.93 -24.95
CA PRO A 254 -6.71 -12.93 -25.24
C PRO A 254 -6.61 -11.79 -24.20
N ALA A 255 -7.63 -11.59 -23.36
CA ALA A 255 -7.64 -10.58 -22.30
C ALA A 255 -7.11 -11.08 -20.94
N ALA A 256 -7.09 -12.39 -20.68
CA ALA A 256 -6.62 -12.96 -19.42
C ALA A 256 -5.08 -13.09 -19.37
N ALA A 257 -4.44 -13.09 -20.54
CA ALA A 257 -3.03 -13.45 -20.70
C ALA A 257 -2.01 -12.29 -20.52
N GLN A 258 -2.38 -11.05 -20.15
CA GLN A 258 -1.40 -9.95 -20.28
C GLN A 258 -1.57 -8.73 -19.36
N ALA A 259 -1.87 -8.94 -18.07
CA ALA A 259 -1.81 -7.85 -17.09
C ALA A 259 -1.07 -8.26 -15.82
N ILE A 260 0.18 -7.82 -15.74
CA ILE A 260 1.07 -8.07 -14.61
C ILE A 260 0.70 -7.10 -13.47
N GLY A 261 0.56 -7.60 -12.25
CA GLY A 261 0.37 -6.77 -11.07
C GLY A 261 1.66 -6.00 -10.77
N GLN A 262 1.58 -4.71 -10.48
CA GLN A 262 2.75 -3.89 -10.19
C GLN A 262 2.75 -3.48 -8.73
N SER A 263 3.89 -3.64 -8.06
CA SER A 263 4.05 -3.30 -6.66
C SER A 263 5.38 -2.59 -6.43
N THR A 264 5.38 -1.68 -5.47
CA THR A 264 6.57 -0.94 -5.06
C THR A 264 6.88 -1.32 -3.61
N SER A 265 8.13 -1.66 -3.35
CA SER A 265 8.67 -1.78 -2.00
C SER A 265 9.72 -0.71 -1.76
N ALA A 266 9.65 -0.04 -0.62
CA ALA A 266 10.58 1.00 -0.22
C ALA A 266 11.06 0.77 1.22
N THR A 267 12.37 0.85 1.41
CA THR A 267 12.99 0.93 2.73
C THR A 267 13.23 2.39 3.06
N LEU A 268 12.63 2.83 4.16
CA LEU A 268 12.74 4.16 4.73
C LEU A 268 13.59 4.13 6.00
N ILE A 269 14.34 5.20 6.25
CA ILE A 269 15.13 5.37 7.47
C ILE A 269 14.85 6.74 8.07
N LYS A 270 14.64 6.80 9.39
CA LYS A 270 14.57 8.07 10.10
C LYS A 270 15.98 8.62 10.33
N GLY A 271 16.18 9.89 10.00
CA GLY A 271 17.43 10.59 10.29
C GLY A 271 17.83 10.49 11.77
N GLY A 272 19.13 10.43 12.04
CA GLY A 272 19.63 10.55 13.42
C GLY A 272 19.55 11.99 13.92
N ASP A 273 19.67 12.21 15.23
CA ASP A 273 19.88 13.54 15.83
C ASP A 273 21.28 14.07 15.45
N ARG A 274 21.47 14.44 14.18
CA ARG A 274 22.57 15.27 13.71
C ARG A 274 22.03 16.22 12.65
N VAL A 275 22.37 17.50 12.85
CA VAL A 275 22.20 18.67 11.98
C VAL A 275 22.01 18.30 10.49
N PRO A 276 21.02 18.89 9.78
CA PRO A 276 20.70 18.52 8.40
C PRO A 276 21.96 18.53 7.55
N TYR A 277 22.29 17.37 7.00
CA TYR A 277 23.34 17.23 6.01
C TYR A 277 22.84 17.91 4.73
N ARG A 278 23.09 19.23 4.62
CA ARG A 278 22.90 19.96 3.37
C ARG A 278 23.82 19.31 2.33
N LYS A 279 23.27 18.44 1.47
CA LYS A 279 23.96 18.08 0.23
C LYS A 279 24.25 19.39 -0.52
N PRO A 280 25.50 19.67 -0.92
CA PRO A 280 25.77 20.82 -1.74
C PRO A 280 25.05 20.64 -3.08
N PHE A 281 24.16 21.58 -3.40
CA PHE A 281 23.62 21.77 -4.73
C PHE A 281 24.80 21.85 -5.72
N ARG A 282 25.02 20.81 -6.52
CA ARG A 282 25.80 20.95 -7.75
C ARG A 282 24.89 21.62 -8.76
N GLY A 283 24.92 22.94 -8.79
CA GLY A 283 24.35 23.71 -9.89
C GLY A 283 25.05 23.31 -11.18
N PHE A 284 24.26 22.81 -12.13
CA PHE A 284 24.69 22.74 -13.52
C PHE A 284 24.75 24.17 -14.07
N TYR A 285 25.95 24.72 -14.18
CA TYR A 285 26.19 25.85 -15.07
C TYR A 285 26.41 25.29 -16.48
N THR A 286 25.43 25.49 -17.35
CA THR A 286 25.63 25.45 -18.80
C THR A 286 26.34 26.74 -19.22
N ARG A 287 27.47 26.60 -19.91
CA ARG A 287 27.95 27.58 -20.89
C ARG A 287 27.60 27.07 -22.27
#